data_AF-A0A8H7Q3M6-F1
#
_entry.id   AF-A0A8H7Q3M6-F1
#
_cell.length_a   1.000
_cell.length_b   1.000
_cell.length_c   1.000
_cell.angle_alpha   90.00
_cell.angle_beta   90.00
_cell.angle_gamma   90.00
#
_symmetry.space_group_name_H-M   'P 1'
#
loop_
_entity.id
_entity.type
_entity.pdbx_description
1 polymer ?
#
loop_
_entity_poly.entity_id
_entity_poly.type
_entity_poly.pdbx_seq_one_letter_code
_entity_poly.pdbx_strand_id
1 'polypeptide(L)'
;MSTGRVSTGLQFIGSPKQVGQKASLKGFQRFLSSEFRPSPKSIIMKKKVLLMGKSGSGKTSMRSIIFSNYIARDTRRLGATIDVEHSNLKFLGNLTLNLWDCGGQEAFMENYFTSQRDHIFKNVEVLIYVFDVESRDVERDMHYYQSCLEAIMANSREAKIFCLVHKMDLVQEHQRDRMYEERVNELKTRSEPLKIKTFRTSIWDETLYAAWSTIVHALIPNIRTLESHLNNFCSICDADEVVLFERSTFLVIANAARINHVDAHRFEKISNIIKQFNLGCRQVSNRS
;
A
#
# COMPACT_ATOMS: atom_id res chain seq x y z
N MET A 1 12.59 11.62 -25.90
CA MET A 1 11.63 11.63 -24.77
C MET A 1 11.96 12.80 -23.86
N SER A 2 11.18 13.88 -23.88
CA SER A 2 11.44 15.05 -23.02
C SER A 2 10.71 14.90 -21.69
N THR A 3 11.45 14.72 -20.60
CA THR A 3 10.90 14.68 -19.23
C THR A 3 10.88 16.09 -18.65
N GLY A 4 9.68 16.67 -18.48
CA GLY A 4 9.51 17.90 -17.70
C GLY A 4 9.51 17.56 -16.21
N ARG A 5 10.49 18.06 -15.45
CA ARG A 5 10.50 17.93 -13.98
C ARG A 5 9.55 18.96 -13.36
N VAL A 6 8.63 18.50 -12.52
CA VAL A 6 7.93 19.35 -11.55
C VAL A 6 8.52 19.09 -10.17
N SER A 7 8.71 20.16 -9.39
CA SER A 7 9.27 20.15 -8.03
C SER A 7 8.44 19.36 -7.00
N THR A 8 7.29 18.79 -7.39
CA THR A 8 6.43 17.93 -6.58
C THR A 8 6.76 16.45 -6.66
N GLY A 9 7.72 16.06 -7.50
CA GLY A 9 8.10 14.67 -7.66
C GLY A 9 7.10 13.84 -8.47
N LEU A 10 6.30 14.45 -9.34
CA LEU A 10 5.45 13.75 -10.31
C LEU A 10 6.12 13.76 -11.69
N GLN A 11 6.18 12.61 -12.36
CA GLN A 11 6.78 12.44 -13.68
C GLN A 11 5.74 11.88 -14.65
N PHE A 12 5.48 12.60 -15.74
CA PHE A 12 4.53 12.18 -16.77
C PHE A 12 5.20 11.25 -17.77
N ILE A 13 4.53 10.15 -18.11
CA ILE A 13 4.91 9.26 -19.20
C ILE A 13 4.01 9.62 -20.40
N GLY A 14 4.53 10.48 -21.29
CA GLY A 14 3.80 11.02 -22.45
C GLY A 14 4.05 12.51 -22.66
N SER A 15 4.17 12.95 -23.92
CA SER A 15 4.39 14.36 -24.28
C SER A 15 3.09 14.97 -24.84
N PRO A 16 2.48 15.99 -24.21
CA PRO A 16 1.32 16.67 -24.79
C PRO A 16 1.71 17.35 -26.11
N LYS A 17 1.01 17.00 -27.19
CA LYS A 17 1.32 17.42 -28.57
C LYS A 17 0.75 18.80 -28.93
N GLN A 18 -0.25 19.30 -28.19
CA GLN A 18 -0.95 20.56 -28.48
C GLN A 18 -0.81 21.62 -27.35
N VAL A 19 -0.96 22.90 -27.69
CA VAL A 19 -0.84 24.04 -26.75
C VAL A 19 -1.88 23.97 -25.62
N GLY A 20 -3.13 23.59 -25.92
CA GLY A 20 -4.19 23.39 -24.91
C GLY A 20 -3.87 22.28 -23.90
N GLN A 21 -3.25 21.18 -24.36
CA GLN A 21 -2.82 20.09 -23.49
C GLN A 21 -1.68 20.50 -22.55
N LYS A 22 -0.77 21.37 -23.00
CA LYS A 22 0.30 21.93 -22.13
C LYS A 22 -0.26 22.86 -21.05
N ALA A 23 -1.28 23.66 -21.36
CA ALA A 23 -1.94 24.53 -20.38
C ALA A 23 -2.70 23.70 -19.32
N SER A 24 -3.42 22.66 -19.75
CA SER A 24 -4.09 21.70 -18.86
C SER A 24 -3.11 20.98 -17.95
N LEU A 25 -1.98 20.50 -18.49
CA LEU A 25 -0.91 19.89 -17.72
C LEU A 25 -0.37 20.84 -16.65
N LYS A 26 -0.08 22.09 -16.99
CA LYS A 26 0.36 23.09 -16.02
C LYS A 26 -0.71 23.38 -14.96
N GLY A 27 -1.99 23.43 -15.34
CA GLY A 27 -3.12 23.58 -14.43
C GLY A 27 -3.22 22.44 -13.43
N PHE A 28 -3.18 21.19 -13.92
CA PHE A 28 -3.20 19.99 -13.09
C PHE A 28 -1.97 19.90 -12.19
N GLN A 29 -0.77 20.21 -12.70
CA GLN A 29 0.45 20.30 -11.90
C GLN A 29 0.35 21.37 -10.81
N ARG A 30 -0.27 22.52 -11.11
CA ARG A 30 -0.51 23.59 -10.13
C ARG A 30 -1.50 23.15 -9.05
N PHE A 31 -2.55 22.42 -9.41
CA PHE A 31 -3.47 21.82 -8.44
C PHE A 31 -2.75 20.81 -7.54
N LEU A 32 -2.00 19.86 -8.09
CA LEU A 32 -1.23 18.92 -7.28
C LEU A 32 -0.24 19.65 -6.37
N SER A 33 0.35 20.75 -6.86
CA SER A 33 1.21 21.62 -6.08
C SER A 33 0.48 22.50 -5.06
N SER A 34 -0.82 22.76 -5.18
CA SER A 34 -1.57 23.48 -4.14
C SER A 34 -2.09 22.52 -3.08
N GLU A 35 -2.53 21.34 -3.50
CA GLU A 35 -3.13 20.33 -2.61
C GLU A 35 -2.10 19.62 -1.74
N PHE A 36 -0.95 19.27 -2.33
CA PHE A 36 0.06 18.42 -1.70
C PHE A 36 1.35 19.15 -1.33
N ARG A 37 1.49 20.44 -1.63
CA ARG A 37 2.69 21.18 -1.22
C ARG A 37 2.63 21.41 0.28
N PRO A 38 3.69 21.05 1.02
CA PRO A 38 3.80 21.45 2.41
C PRO A 38 3.87 22.97 2.44
N SER A 39 2.85 23.61 3.01
CA SER A 39 2.98 25.03 3.36
C SER A 39 3.92 25.12 4.57
N PRO A 40 4.69 26.20 4.75
CA PRO A 40 5.53 26.37 5.93
C PRO A 40 4.77 26.28 7.27
N LYS A 41 3.43 26.37 7.22
CA LYS A 41 2.51 26.23 8.35
C LYS A 41 1.58 25.00 8.24
N SER A 42 1.71 24.15 7.22
CA SER A 42 0.81 23.01 7.03
C SER A 42 1.20 21.90 7.99
N ILE A 43 0.26 21.51 8.83
CA ILE A 43 0.40 20.36 9.74
C ILE A 43 0.69 19.13 8.88
N ILE A 44 1.86 18.51 9.07
CA ILE A 44 2.19 17.22 8.44
C ILE A 44 1.14 16.21 8.92
N MET A 45 0.37 15.65 7.98
CA MET A 45 -0.64 14.65 8.31
C MET A 45 0.05 13.32 8.54
N LYS A 46 0.26 12.97 9.81
CA LYS A 46 0.82 11.68 10.20
C LYS A 46 -0.29 10.66 10.37
N LYS A 47 -0.23 9.57 9.61
CA LYS A 47 -1.16 8.44 9.70
C LYS A 47 -0.42 7.22 10.23
N LYS A 48 -0.81 6.72 11.40
CA LYS A 48 -0.20 5.53 12.01
C LYS A 48 -0.81 4.28 11.35
N VAL A 49 0.06 3.43 10.83
CA VAL A 49 -0.29 2.18 10.16
C VAL A 49 0.37 1.04 10.93
N LEU A 50 -0.44 0.15 11.50
CA LEU A 50 0.07 -1.06 12.14
C LEU A 50 0.17 -2.19 11.11
N LEU A 51 1.31 -2.87 11.09
CA LEU A 51 1.54 -4.07 10.29
C LEU A 51 1.80 -5.24 11.26
N MET A 52 0.80 -6.10 11.42
CA MET A 52 0.79 -7.18 12.41
C MET A 52 0.50 -8.55 11.77
N GLY A 53 0.76 -9.61 12.53
CA GLY A 53 0.62 -11.00 12.10
C GLY A 53 1.80 -11.83 12.60
N LYS A 54 1.65 -13.16 12.58
CA LYS A 54 2.63 -14.11 13.12
C LYS A 54 4.02 -13.97 12.50
N SER A 55 5.05 -14.37 13.25
CA SER A 55 6.42 -14.46 12.75
C SER A 55 6.48 -15.30 11.47
N GLY A 56 7.28 -14.87 10.50
CA GLY A 56 7.40 -15.55 9.21
C GLY A 56 6.29 -15.26 8.19
N SER A 57 5.21 -14.55 8.54
CA SER A 57 4.08 -14.28 7.61
C SER A 57 4.40 -13.33 6.45
N GLY A 58 5.59 -12.71 6.41
CA GLY A 58 6.06 -11.88 5.29
C GLY A 58 5.91 -10.36 5.44
N LYS A 59 5.51 -9.86 6.63
CA LYS A 59 5.35 -8.42 6.94
C LYS A 59 6.52 -7.54 6.48
N THR A 60 7.71 -7.83 6.99
CA THR A 60 8.94 -7.08 6.70
C THR A 60 9.36 -7.22 5.25
N SER A 61 9.07 -8.36 4.61
CA SER A 61 9.30 -8.56 3.17
C SER A 61 8.44 -7.60 2.34
N MET A 62 7.14 -7.50 2.65
CA MET A 62 6.23 -6.58 1.97
C MET A 62 6.66 -5.12 2.14
N ARG A 63 6.95 -4.71 3.37
CA ARG A 63 7.46 -3.35 3.65
C ARG A 63 8.71 -3.05 2.82
N SER A 64 9.67 -3.98 2.81
CA SER A 64 10.96 -3.79 2.14
C SER A 64 10.83 -3.69 0.62
N ILE A 65 9.93 -4.46 0.01
CA ILE A 65 9.68 -4.43 -1.43
C ILE A 65 9.05 -3.10 -1.85
N ILE A 66 7.97 -2.70 -1.16
CA ILE A 66 7.23 -1.49 -1.53
C ILE A 66 8.04 -0.23 -1.24
N PHE A 67 8.63 -0.14 -0.04
CA PHE A 67 9.20 1.10 0.48
C PHE A 67 10.73 1.17 0.48
N SER A 68 11.42 0.03 0.46
CA SER A 68 12.89 -0.02 0.54
C SER A 68 13.55 -0.55 -0.74
N ASN A 69 12.80 -0.71 -1.83
CA ASN A 69 13.33 -1.12 -3.13
C ASN A 69 13.99 -2.52 -3.13
N TYR A 70 13.58 -3.39 -2.21
CA TYR A 70 14.00 -4.79 -2.25
C TYR A 70 13.34 -5.51 -3.41
N ILE A 71 14.07 -6.45 -4.01
CA ILE A 71 13.49 -7.46 -4.89
C ILE A 71 13.10 -8.68 -4.06
N ALA A 72 12.08 -9.43 -4.51
CA ALA A 72 11.53 -10.57 -3.79
C ALA A 72 12.59 -11.58 -3.33
N ARG A 73 13.59 -11.88 -4.17
CA ARG A 73 14.66 -12.82 -3.79
C ARG A 73 15.53 -12.36 -2.62
N ASP A 74 15.69 -11.04 -2.43
CA ASP A 74 16.59 -10.48 -1.41
C ASP A 74 15.94 -10.52 -0.02
N THR A 75 14.61 -10.65 0.05
CA THR A 75 13.88 -10.70 1.32
C THR A 75 14.20 -11.95 2.15
N ARG A 76 14.75 -13.00 1.53
CA ARG A 76 15.24 -14.21 2.23
C ARG A 76 16.35 -13.92 3.24
N ARG A 77 17.05 -12.79 3.09
CA ARG A 77 18.12 -12.35 3.99
C ARG A 77 17.61 -11.54 5.19
N LEU A 78 16.32 -11.22 5.23
CA LEU A 78 15.74 -10.46 6.33
C LEU A 78 15.65 -11.37 7.56
N GLY A 79 16.21 -10.88 8.67
CA GLY A 79 16.05 -11.52 9.98
C GLY A 79 14.65 -11.30 10.56
N ALA A 80 14.38 -11.98 11.68
CA ALA A 80 13.16 -11.73 12.43
C ALA A 80 13.19 -10.31 13.03
N THR A 81 12.09 -9.57 12.87
CA THR A 81 11.93 -8.26 13.50
C THR A 81 11.90 -8.44 15.01
N ILE A 82 12.75 -7.67 15.69
CA ILE A 82 12.78 -7.59 17.15
C ILE A 82 11.87 -6.44 17.54
N ASP A 83 10.86 -6.74 18.34
CA ASP A 83 9.86 -5.77 18.77
C ASP A 83 9.24 -4.98 17.58
N VAL A 84 9.16 -3.64 17.65
CA VAL A 84 8.56 -2.82 16.58
C VAL A 84 9.62 -2.06 15.79
N GLU A 85 9.64 -2.24 14.47
CA GLU A 85 10.44 -1.42 13.56
C GLU A 85 9.60 -0.28 12.97
N HIS A 86 10.02 0.97 13.20
CA HIS A 86 9.31 2.16 12.72
C HIS A 86 9.85 2.65 11.38
N SER A 87 8.96 2.95 10.44
CA SER A 87 9.28 3.56 9.15
C SER A 87 8.41 4.79 8.89
N ASN A 88 9.05 5.96 8.71
CA ASN A 88 8.37 7.21 8.38
C ASN A 88 8.44 7.46 6.87
N LEU A 89 7.35 7.17 6.18
CA LEU A 89 7.27 7.19 4.72
C LEU A 89 6.49 8.42 4.28
N LYS A 90 7.16 9.33 3.56
CA LYS A 90 6.50 10.52 3.00
C LYS A 90 5.78 10.13 1.71
N PHE A 91 4.48 10.38 1.69
CA PHE A 91 3.60 10.19 0.53
C PHE A 91 3.02 11.54 0.13
N LEU A 92 2.88 11.78 -1.19
CA LEU A 92 2.15 12.94 -1.74
C LEU A 92 2.42 14.26 -0.98
N GLY A 93 3.70 14.59 -0.79
CA GLY A 93 4.15 15.85 -0.17
C GLY A 93 3.88 16.01 1.33
N ASN A 94 2.62 16.11 1.75
CA ASN A 94 2.22 16.44 3.13
C ASN A 94 1.70 15.24 3.96
N LEU A 95 1.46 14.09 3.33
CA LEU A 95 1.06 12.85 4.01
C LEU A 95 2.31 12.09 4.47
N THR A 96 2.33 11.67 5.73
CA THR A 96 3.38 10.80 6.28
C THR A 96 2.75 9.55 6.85
N LEU A 97 3.08 8.41 6.28
CA LEU A 97 2.72 7.11 6.83
C LEU A 97 3.77 6.72 7.87
N ASN A 98 3.33 6.60 9.12
CA ASN A 98 4.15 6.06 10.19
C ASN A 98 3.83 4.58 10.32
N LEU A 99 4.59 3.76 9.60
CA LEU A 99 4.42 2.31 9.52
C LEU A 99 5.15 1.64 10.68
N TRP A 100 4.40 0.86 11.45
CA TRP A 100 4.89 0.09 12.59
C TRP A 100 4.89 -1.38 12.19
N ASP A 101 6.06 -1.90 11.83
CA ASP A 101 6.27 -3.31 11.51
C ASP A 101 6.51 -4.08 12.81
N CYS A 102 5.46 -4.73 13.32
CA CYS A 102 5.48 -5.39 14.62
C CYS A 102 6.04 -6.82 14.48
N GLY A 103 7.03 -7.17 15.30
CA GLY A 103 7.58 -8.52 15.40
C GLY A 103 6.50 -9.52 15.83
N GLY A 104 6.29 -10.55 15.02
CA GLY A 104 5.21 -11.52 15.22
C GLY A 104 5.57 -12.71 16.12
N GLN A 105 6.64 -12.60 16.91
CA GLN A 105 7.07 -13.67 17.81
C GLN A 105 6.16 -13.67 19.05
N GLU A 106 5.85 -14.85 19.62
CA GLU A 106 4.82 -14.99 20.67
C GLU A 106 5.09 -14.06 21.87
N ALA A 107 6.33 -14.01 22.36
CA ALA A 107 6.72 -13.13 23.46
C ALA A 107 6.48 -11.63 23.17
N PHE A 108 6.66 -11.19 21.93
CA PHE A 108 6.38 -9.79 21.55
C PHE A 108 4.88 -9.55 21.43
N MET A 109 4.14 -10.48 20.83
CA MET A 109 2.68 -10.38 20.69
C MET A 109 1.99 -10.27 22.06
N GLU A 110 2.38 -11.09 23.03
CA GLU A 110 1.85 -11.01 24.40
C GLU A 110 2.12 -9.64 25.05
N ASN A 111 3.33 -9.10 24.87
CA ASN A 111 3.68 -7.77 25.37
C ASN A 111 2.84 -6.66 24.71
N TYR A 112 2.51 -6.78 23.43
CA TYR A 112 1.63 -5.82 22.73
C TYR A 112 0.22 -5.80 23.29
N PHE A 113 -0.31 -6.94 23.74
CA PHE A 113 -1.68 -7.00 24.27
C PHE A 113 -1.78 -6.69 25.75
N THR A 114 -0.66 -6.75 26.47
CA THR A 114 -0.56 -6.50 27.91
C THR A 114 0.09 -5.14 28.17
N SER A 115 1.40 -5.12 28.39
CA SER A 115 2.17 -3.96 28.88
C SER A 115 2.19 -2.78 27.89
N GLN A 116 2.16 -3.04 26.58
CA GLN A 116 2.27 -1.99 25.56
C GLN A 116 0.95 -1.67 24.84
N ARG A 117 -0.19 -2.21 25.31
CA ARG A 117 -1.48 -2.14 24.59
C ARG A 117 -1.86 -0.72 24.18
N ASP A 118 -1.82 0.23 25.09
CA ASP A 118 -2.18 1.62 24.80
C ASP A 118 -1.19 2.29 23.84
N HIS A 119 0.10 1.97 23.97
CA HIS A 119 1.13 2.53 23.10
C HIS A 119 0.98 2.05 21.64
N ILE A 120 0.74 0.75 21.46
CA ILE A 120 0.60 0.12 20.15
C ILE A 120 -0.75 0.51 19.50
N PHE A 121 -1.87 0.40 20.22
CA PHE A 121 -3.19 0.44 19.60
C PHE A 121 -3.88 1.82 19.62
N LYS A 122 -3.28 2.85 20.23
CA LYS A 122 -3.81 4.22 20.19
C LYS A 122 -3.45 4.95 18.90
N ASN A 123 -4.39 5.78 18.44
CA ASN A 123 -4.29 6.64 17.25
C ASN A 123 -3.95 5.87 15.96
N VAL A 124 -4.45 4.64 15.83
CA VAL A 124 -4.25 3.80 14.65
C VAL A 124 -5.26 4.20 13.58
N GLU A 125 -4.78 4.48 12.38
CA GLU A 125 -5.62 4.83 11.23
C GLU A 125 -5.91 3.61 10.37
N VAL A 126 -4.93 2.71 10.29
CA VAL A 126 -5.02 1.46 9.55
C VAL A 126 -4.36 0.33 10.34
N LEU A 127 -5.05 -0.80 10.45
CA LEU A 127 -4.47 -2.09 10.81
C LEU A 127 -4.35 -2.95 9.54
N ILE A 128 -3.14 -3.39 9.22
CA ILE A 128 -2.86 -4.41 8.21
C ILE A 128 -2.48 -5.68 8.97
N TYR A 129 -3.32 -6.70 8.91
CA TYR A 129 -3.04 -8.00 9.51
C TYR A 129 -2.71 -9.03 8.42
N VAL A 130 -1.59 -9.74 8.59
CA VAL A 130 -1.01 -10.61 7.58
C VAL A 130 -1.09 -12.06 8.03
N PHE A 131 -1.81 -12.87 7.26
CA PHE A 131 -1.95 -14.31 7.45
C PHE A 131 -1.04 -15.05 6.48
N ASP A 132 -0.29 -16.02 7.00
CA ASP A 132 0.45 -16.96 6.16
C ASP A 132 -0.49 -18.06 5.68
N VAL A 133 -0.56 -18.28 4.37
CA VAL A 133 -1.40 -19.32 3.78
C VAL A 133 -0.96 -20.73 4.19
N GLU A 134 0.33 -20.93 4.49
CA GLU A 134 0.89 -22.21 4.93
C GLU A 134 0.90 -22.38 6.46
N SER A 135 0.28 -21.46 7.21
CA SER A 135 0.26 -21.57 8.67
C SER A 135 -0.42 -22.86 9.11
N ARG A 136 0.29 -23.64 9.91
CA ARG A 136 -0.21 -24.90 10.48
C ARG A 136 -1.06 -24.70 11.73
N ASP A 137 -1.03 -23.51 12.32
CA ASP A 137 -1.72 -23.19 13.59
C ASP A 137 -2.70 -22.05 13.37
N VAL A 138 -3.75 -22.35 12.59
CA VAL A 138 -4.75 -21.37 12.14
C VAL A 138 -5.54 -20.80 13.32
N GLU A 139 -5.90 -21.62 14.30
CA GLU A 139 -6.67 -21.18 15.47
C GLU A 139 -5.87 -20.17 16.32
N ARG A 140 -4.57 -20.41 16.54
CA ARG A 140 -3.72 -19.45 17.27
C ARG A 140 -3.56 -18.14 16.49
N ASP A 141 -3.40 -18.22 15.17
CA ASP A 141 -3.29 -17.04 14.30
C ASP A 141 -4.57 -16.20 14.37
N MET A 142 -5.74 -16.85 14.43
CA MET A 142 -7.03 -16.23 14.61
C MET A 142 -7.21 -15.64 16.01
N HIS A 143 -6.77 -16.31 17.06
CA HIS A 143 -6.81 -15.78 18.43
C HIS A 143 -6.01 -14.47 18.55
N TYR A 144 -4.79 -14.43 18.01
CA TYR A 144 -3.99 -13.21 17.98
C TYR A 144 -4.63 -12.11 17.13
N TYR A 145 -5.26 -12.48 16.02
CA TYR A 145 -5.99 -11.54 15.19
C TYR A 145 -7.16 -10.90 15.95
N GLN A 146 -7.99 -11.70 16.62
CA GLN A 146 -9.11 -11.20 17.41
C GLN A 146 -8.64 -10.32 18.58
N SER A 147 -7.53 -10.69 19.24
CA SER A 147 -6.89 -9.85 20.26
C SER A 147 -6.49 -8.47 19.73
N CYS A 148 -5.97 -8.40 18.50
CA CYS A 148 -5.71 -7.12 17.81
C CYS A 148 -6.99 -6.34 17.54
N LEU A 149 -8.06 -7.00 17.07
CA LEU A 149 -9.34 -6.36 16.79
C LEU A 149 -9.98 -5.76 18.04
N GLU A 150 -9.95 -6.48 19.16
CA GLU A 150 -10.42 -5.99 20.45
C GLU A 150 -9.62 -4.77 20.91
N ALA A 151 -8.29 -4.80 20.74
CA ALA A 151 -7.42 -3.68 21.09
C ALA A 151 -7.70 -2.45 20.21
N ILE A 152 -7.94 -2.64 18.91
CA ILE A 152 -8.36 -1.59 17.98
C ILE A 152 -9.74 -1.04 18.36
N MET A 153 -10.72 -1.88 18.67
CA MET A 153 -12.07 -1.44 19.03
C MET A 153 -12.08 -0.63 20.33
N ALA A 154 -11.18 -0.95 21.26
CA ALA A 154 -11.02 -0.19 22.50
C ALA A 154 -10.31 1.16 22.28
N ASN A 155 -9.30 1.22 21.40
CA ASN A 155 -8.36 2.35 21.35
C ASN A 155 -8.43 3.22 20.09
N SER A 156 -8.95 2.68 18.98
CA SER A 156 -8.93 3.30 17.63
C SER A 156 -10.12 2.81 16.79
N ARG A 157 -11.36 3.13 17.20
CA ARG A 157 -12.60 2.62 16.58
C ARG A 157 -12.78 2.94 15.09
N GLU A 158 -12.18 4.02 14.61
CA GLU A 158 -12.27 4.45 13.21
C GLU A 158 -11.19 3.82 12.32
N ALA A 159 -10.29 3.01 12.89
CA ALA A 159 -9.22 2.37 12.14
C ALA A 159 -9.79 1.48 11.03
N LYS A 160 -9.24 1.61 9.83
CA LYS A 160 -9.59 0.73 8.71
C LYS A 160 -8.79 -0.57 8.83
N ILE A 161 -9.46 -1.70 8.67
CA ILE A 161 -8.84 -3.01 8.85
C ILE A 161 -8.68 -3.70 7.49
N PHE A 162 -7.45 -4.11 7.22
CA PHE A 162 -7.08 -4.85 6.03
C PHE A 162 -6.47 -6.19 6.42
N CYS A 163 -6.94 -7.27 5.80
CA CYS A 163 -6.41 -8.60 6.03
C CYS A 163 -5.77 -9.13 4.75
N LEU A 164 -4.49 -9.47 4.82
CA LEU A 164 -3.74 -10.00 3.68
C LEU A 164 -3.55 -11.50 3.89
N VAL A 165 -4.16 -12.32 3.03
CA VAL A 165 -3.83 -13.74 2.90
C VAL A 165 -2.60 -13.81 2.01
N HIS A 166 -1.44 -14.05 2.63
CA HIS A 166 -0.13 -13.86 2.03
C HIS A 166 0.53 -15.18 1.65
N LYS A 167 1.54 -15.10 0.77
CA LYS A 167 2.27 -16.23 0.16
C LYS A 167 1.39 -17.12 -0.72
N MET A 168 0.41 -16.52 -1.38
CA MET A 168 -0.53 -17.24 -2.25
C MET A 168 0.14 -17.88 -3.48
N ASP A 169 1.40 -17.54 -3.77
CA ASP A 169 2.25 -18.22 -4.73
C ASP A 169 2.49 -19.70 -4.40
N LEU A 170 2.44 -20.07 -3.11
CA LEU A 170 2.65 -21.45 -2.63
C LEU A 170 1.42 -22.35 -2.83
N VAL A 171 0.26 -21.74 -3.09
CA VAL A 171 -0.97 -22.45 -3.42
C VAL A 171 -1.05 -22.67 -4.92
N GLN A 172 -1.47 -23.87 -5.32
CA GLN A 172 -1.67 -24.21 -6.72
C GLN A 172 -2.75 -23.33 -7.34
N GLU A 173 -2.52 -22.82 -8.55
CA GLU A 173 -3.35 -21.79 -9.18
C GLU A 173 -4.85 -22.12 -9.17
N HIS A 174 -5.22 -23.35 -9.52
CA HIS A 174 -6.61 -23.81 -9.55
C HIS A 174 -7.30 -23.88 -8.17
N GLN A 175 -6.55 -23.81 -7.07
CA GLN A 175 -7.07 -23.84 -5.69
C GLN A 175 -7.10 -22.45 -5.05
N ARG A 176 -6.42 -21.46 -5.63
CA ARG A 176 -6.22 -20.14 -5.02
C ARG A 176 -7.52 -19.42 -4.75
N ASP A 177 -8.47 -19.44 -5.68
CA ASP A 177 -9.77 -18.76 -5.53
C ASP A 177 -10.57 -19.37 -4.38
N ARG A 178 -10.76 -20.70 -4.41
CA ARG A 178 -11.49 -21.43 -3.37
C ARG A 178 -10.88 -21.21 -1.97
N MET A 179 -9.58 -21.42 -1.82
CA MET A 179 -8.91 -21.25 -0.53
C MET A 179 -9.01 -19.82 -0.01
N TYR A 180 -8.89 -18.84 -0.91
CA TYR A 180 -9.04 -17.44 -0.55
C TYR A 180 -10.46 -17.12 -0.08
N GLU A 181 -11.49 -17.59 -0.80
CA GLU A 181 -12.90 -17.37 -0.44
C GLU A 181 -13.24 -18.00 0.92
N GLU A 182 -12.81 -19.24 1.16
CA GLU A 182 -12.98 -19.93 2.45
C GLU A 182 -12.36 -19.11 3.59
N ARG A 183 -11.11 -18.64 3.44
CA ARG A 183 -10.44 -17.81 4.43
C ARG A 183 -11.12 -16.45 4.61
N VAL A 184 -11.62 -15.83 3.54
CA VAL A 184 -12.33 -14.55 3.62
C VAL A 184 -13.62 -14.66 4.41
N ASN A 185 -14.39 -15.74 4.23
CA ASN A 185 -15.63 -15.97 4.98
C ASN A 185 -15.36 -16.15 6.47
N GLU A 186 -14.33 -16.91 6.81
CA GLU A 186 -13.88 -17.09 8.18
C GLU A 186 -13.44 -15.77 8.81
N LEU A 187 -12.59 -15.00 8.11
CA LEU A 187 -12.12 -13.70 8.59
C LEU A 187 -13.27 -12.72 8.80
N LYS A 188 -14.21 -12.62 7.87
CA LYS A 188 -15.38 -11.75 8.03
C LYS A 188 -16.18 -12.09 9.27
N THR A 189 -16.45 -13.38 9.50
CA THR A 189 -17.19 -13.87 10.67
C THR A 189 -16.44 -13.54 11.97
N ARG A 190 -15.14 -13.81 12.02
CA ARG A 190 -14.29 -13.54 13.20
C ARG A 190 -14.05 -12.05 13.46
N SER A 191 -14.33 -11.19 12.48
CA SER A 191 -14.10 -9.75 12.57
C SER A 191 -15.29 -8.96 13.06
N GLU A 192 -16.48 -9.55 13.12
CA GLU A 192 -17.69 -8.85 13.52
C GLU A 192 -17.53 -8.20 14.91
N PRO A 193 -18.01 -6.96 15.10
CA PRO A 193 -18.77 -6.12 14.16
C PRO A 193 -17.91 -5.24 13.23
N LEU A 194 -16.59 -5.39 13.24
CA LEU A 194 -15.67 -4.55 12.46
C LEU A 194 -15.68 -4.93 10.98
N LYS A 195 -15.71 -3.91 10.11
CA LYS A 195 -15.62 -4.11 8.66
C LYS A 195 -14.16 -4.26 8.24
N ILE A 196 -13.89 -5.30 7.45
CA ILE A 196 -12.56 -5.60 6.93
C ILE A 196 -12.55 -5.55 5.40
N LYS A 197 -11.39 -5.24 4.81
CA LYS A 197 -11.11 -5.47 3.40
C LYS A 197 -10.00 -6.51 3.26
N THR A 198 -10.23 -7.54 2.46
CA THR A 198 -9.30 -8.66 2.31
C THR A 198 -8.58 -8.61 0.98
N PHE A 199 -7.35 -9.13 0.95
CA PHE A 199 -6.60 -9.36 -0.27
C PHE A 199 -5.85 -10.68 -0.22
N ARG A 200 -5.77 -11.35 -1.37
CA ARG A 200 -4.72 -12.35 -1.60
C ARG A 200 -3.47 -11.64 -2.09
N THR A 201 -2.32 -12.03 -1.57
CA THR A 201 -1.05 -11.35 -1.88
C THR A 201 0.10 -12.33 -2.02
N SER A 202 1.04 -11.98 -2.90
CA SER A 202 2.34 -12.62 -3.05
C SER A 202 3.41 -11.57 -3.32
N ILE A 203 4.63 -11.80 -2.85
CA ILE A 203 5.78 -10.95 -3.19
C ILE A 203 6.30 -11.18 -4.63
N TRP A 204 5.80 -12.22 -5.30
CA TRP A 204 6.26 -12.65 -6.61
C TRP A 204 5.42 -12.12 -7.77
N ASP A 205 4.31 -11.45 -7.49
CA ASP A 205 3.38 -10.93 -8.49
C ASP A 205 2.84 -9.54 -8.10
N GLU A 206 1.98 -8.99 -8.97
CA GLU A 206 1.41 -7.65 -8.84
C GLU A 206 0.38 -7.51 -7.70
N THR A 207 -0.09 -8.61 -7.11
CA THR A 207 -1.17 -8.58 -6.11
C THR A 207 -0.78 -7.79 -4.86
N LEU A 208 0.52 -7.78 -4.51
CA LEU A 208 1.05 -6.96 -3.43
C LEU A 208 0.86 -5.45 -3.71
N TYR A 209 1.11 -5.02 -4.95
CA TYR A 209 0.90 -3.63 -5.35
C TYR A 209 -0.58 -3.26 -5.33
N ALA A 210 -1.49 -4.18 -5.67
CA ALA A 210 -2.94 -3.97 -5.60
C ALA A 210 -3.39 -3.66 -4.16
N ALA A 211 -2.96 -4.51 -3.23
CA ALA A 211 -3.30 -4.40 -1.82
C ALA A 211 -2.78 -3.08 -1.25
N TRP A 212 -1.48 -2.79 -1.43
CA TRP A 212 -0.87 -1.57 -0.89
C TRP A 212 -1.39 -0.30 -1.54
N SER A 213 -1.69 -0.32 -2.85
CA SER A 213 -2.30 0.84 -3.53
C SER A 213 -3.66 1.15 -2.92
N THR A 214 -4.49 0.13 -2.67
CA THR A 214 -5.79 0.34 -2.00
C THR A 214 -5.62 0.86 -0.56
N ILE A 215 -4.68 0.30 0.21
CA ILE A 215 -4.44 0.69 1.60
C ILE A 215 -4.02 2.16 1.66
N VAL A 216 -3.07 2.55 0.81
CA VAL A 216 -2.60 3.94 0.74
C VAL A 216 -3.72 4.84 0.23
N HIS A 217 -4.47 4.45 -0.80
CA HIS A 217 -5.62 5.20 -1.31
C HIS A 217 -6.64 5.52 -0.21
N ALA A 218 -6.88 4.58 0.71
CA ALA A 218 -7.78 4.80 1.84
C ALA A 218 -7.25 5.85 2.86
N LEU A 219 -5.97 6.18 2.83
CA LEU A 219 -5.34 7.16 3.72
C LEU A 219 -5.20 8.55 3.08
N ILE A 220 -5.44 8.67 1.78
CA ILE A 220 -5.30 9.94 1.05
C ILE A 220 -6.49 10.84 1.34
N PRO A 221 -6.26 12.05 1.89
CA PRO A 221 -7.32 13.04 2.05
C PRO A 221 -7.76 13.59 0.69
N ASN A 222 -9.02 14.02 0.58
CA ASN A 222 -9.56 14.68 -0.61
C ASN A 222 -9.43 13.88 -1.93
N ILE A 223 -9.39 12.54 -1.84
CA ILE A 223 -9.21 11.66 -3.00
C ILE A 223 -10.25 11.92 -4.12
N ARG A 224 -11.49 12.23 -3.76
CA ARG A 224 -12.56 12.57 -4.72
C ARG A 224 -12.24 13.82 -5.57
N THR A 225 -11.63 14.83 -4.96
CA THR A 225 -11.21 16.04 -5.65
C THR A 225 -10.07 15.73 -6.62
N LEU A 226 -9.12 14.89 -6.19
CA LEU A 226 -8.04 14.42 -7.04
C LEU A 226 -8.57 13.64 -8.25
N GLU A 227 -9.49 12.71 -8.03
CA GLU A 227 -10.15 11.94 -9.10
C GLU A 227 -10.91 12.85 -10.07
N SER A 228 -11.67 13.84 -9.57
CA SER A 228 -12.38 14.82 -10.41
C SER A 228 -11.42 15.60 -11.31
N HIS A 229 -10.32 16.10 -10.75
CA HIS A 229 -9.31 16.82 -11.53
C HIS A 229 -8.57 15.90 -12.51
N LEU A 230 -8.32 14.65 -12.15
CA LEU A 230 -7.69 13.67 -13.03
C LEU A 230 -8.61 13.30 -14.21
N ASN A 231 -9.91 13.17 -13.97
CA ASN A 231 -10.92 12.96 -15.01
C ASN A 231 -11.02 14.14 -15.98
N ASN A 232 -11.01 15.36 -15.45
CA ASN A 232 -10.96 16.57 -16.29
C ASN A 232 -9.66 16.62 -17.11
N PHE A 233 -8.51 16.32 -16.50
CA PHE A 233 -7.23 16.26 -17.19
C PHE A 233 -7.23 15.20 -18.31
N CYS A 234 -7.73 14.00 -18.03
CA CYS A 234 -7.89 12.92 -19.01
C CYS A 234 -8.74 13.35 -20.21
N SER A 235 -9.85 14.05 -19.96
CA SER A 235 -10.73 14.59 -21.00
C SER A 235 -10.04 15.65 -21.85
N ILE A 236 -9.32 16.61 -21.25
CA ILE A 236 -8.62 17.68 -21.98
C ILE A 236 -7.44 17.14 -22.80
N CYS A 237 -6.76 16.11 -22.29
CA CYS A 237 -5.69 15.45 -23.01
C CYS A 237 -6.17 14.57 -24.17
N ASP A 238 -7.47 14.34 -24.28
CA ASP A 238 -8.06 13.35 -25.18
C ASP A 238 -7.39 11.99 -25.04
N ALA A 239 -7.10 11.60 -23.79
CA ALA A 239 -6.44 10.33 -23.47
C ALA A 239 -7.49 9.25 -23.21
N ASP A 240 -7.23 8.02 -23.65
CA ASP A 240 -8.07 6.86 -23.32
C ASP A 240 -8.05 6.57 -21.81
N GLU A 241 -6.88 6.73 -21.19
CA GLU A 241 -6.65 6.51 -19.78
C GLU A 241 -5.48 7.34 -19.26
N VAL A 242 -5.61 7.86 -18.04
CA VAL A 242 -4.54 8.49 -17.27
C VAL A 242 -4.45 7.85 -15.90
N VAL A 243 -3.24 7.46 -15.50
CA VAL A 243 -2.98 6.86 -14.19
C VAL A 243 -1.96 7.70 -13.45
N LEU A 244 -2.24 7.95 -12.18
CA LEU A 244 -1.38 8.68 -11.28
C LEU A 244 -0.69 7.70 -10.33
N PHE A 245 0.65 7.70 -10.34
CA PHE A 245 1.46 6.88 -9.45
C PHE A 245 2.24 7.75 -8.46
N GLU A 246 2.45 7.26 -7.24
CA GLU A 246 3.45 7.84 -6.35
C GLU A 246 4.84 7.44 -6.83
N ARG A 247 5.73 8.43 -6.95
CA ARG A 247 7.01 8.28 -7.67
C ARG A 247 7.99 7.28 -7.05
N SER A 248 8.01 7.15 -5.74
CA SER A 248 9.03 6.35 -5.04
C SER A 248 8.64 4.87 -5.00
N THR A 249 7.37 4.61 -4.72
CA THR A 249 6.80 3.28 -4.50
C THR A 249 6.14 2.72 -5.75
N PHE A 250 5.76 3.58 -6.70
CA PHE A 250 4.93 3.26 -7.86
C PHE A 250 3.57 2.68 -7.49
N LEU A 251 3.07 2.95 -6.28
CA LEU A 251 1.68 2.64 -5.94
C LEU A 251 0.73 3.52 -6.74
N VAL A 252 -0.40 2.95 -7.12
CA VAL A 252 -1.47 3.65 -7.83
C VAL A 252 -2.17 4.57 -6.83
N ILE A 253 -2.33 5.83 -7.21
CA ILE A 253 -2.93 6.87 -6.38
C ILE A 253 -4.34 7.19 -6.85
N ALA A 254 -4.53 7.36 -8.15
CA ALA A 254 -5.82 7.60 -8.78
C ALA A 254 -5.70 7.25 -10.27
N ASN A 255 -6.83 6.96 -10.91
CA ASN A 255 -6.91 6.75 -12.35
C ASN A 255 -8.16 7.41 -12.92
N ALA A 256 -8.11 7.74 -14.20
CA ALA A 256 -9.23 8.22 -15.00
C ALA A 256 -9.21 7.49 -16.34
N ALA A 257 -10.31 6.86 -16.71
CA ALA A 257 -10.43 6.11 -17.95
C ALA A 257 -11.70 6.53 -18.69
N ARG A 258 -11.58 6.72 -20.01
CA ARG A 258 -12.70 7.04 -20.91
C ARG A 258 -13.21 5.82 -21.67
N ILE A 259 -12.40 4.77 -21.73
CA ILE A 259 -12.76 3.48 -22.31
C ILE A 259 -12.67 2.37 -21.26
N ASN A 260 -13.45 1.32 -21.47
CA ASN A 260 -13.36 0.11 -20.67
C ASN A 260 -12.16 -0.72 -21.14
N HIS A 261 -11.30 -1.11 -20.21
CA HIS A 261 -10.17 -2.00 -20.46
C HIS A 261 -10.50 -3.40 -19.94
N VAL A 262 -10.12 -4.43 -20.70
CA VAL A 262 -10.36 -5.84 -20.36
C VAL A 262 -9.58 -6.26 -19.11
N ASP A 263 -8.33 -5.81 -18.99
CA ASP A 263 -7.47 -6.17 -17.86
C ASP A 263 -7.69 -5.23 -16.67
N ALA A 264 -8.39 -5.73 -15.65
CA ALA A 264 -8.64 -5.01 -14.40
C ALA A 264 -7.37 -4.80 -13.55
N HIS A 265 -6.33 -5.62 -13.74
CA HIS A 265 -5.09 -5.61 -12.93
C HIS A 265 -3.93 -4.88 -13.63
N ARG A 266 -4.21 -4.18 -14.73
CA ARG A 266 -3.19 -3.50 -15.54
C ARG A 266 -2.38 -2.47 -14.73
N PHE A 267 -3.00 -1.81 -13.76
CA PHE A 267 -2.32 -0.75 -13.00
C PHE A 267 -1.20 -1.29 -12.13
N GLU A 268 -1.47 -2.39 -11.43
CA GLU A 268 -0.52 -3.06 -10.56
C GLU A 268 0.57 -3.76 -11.36
N LYS A 269 0.22 -4.32 -12.52
CA LYS A 269 1.20 -4.85 -13.48
C LYS A 269 2.16 -3.75 -13.93
N ILE A 270 1.64 -2.57 -14.29
CA ILE A 270 2.45 -1.40 -14.65
C ILE A 270 3.33 -0.97 -13.46
N SER A 271 2.79 -0.89 -12.25
CA SER A 271 3.56 -0.58 -11.03
C SER A 271 4.74 -1.53 -10.85
N ASN A 272 4.49 -2.84 -10.96
CA ASN A 272 5.51 -3.86 -10.83
C ASN A 272 6.58 -3.74 -11.93
N ILE A 273 6.17 -3.65 -13.21
CA ILE A 273 7.08 -3.50 -14.36
C ILE A 273 7.99 -2.28 -14.19
N ILE A 274 7.43 -1.12 -13.88
CA ILE A 274 8.20 0.12 -13.73
C ILE A 274 9.15 0.02 -12.53
N LYS A 275 8.71 -0.60 -11.41
CA LYS A 275 9.58 -0.83 -10.27
C LYS A 275 10.77 -1.71 -10.66
N GLN A 276 10.54 -2.86 -11.27
CA GLN A 276 11.61 -3.78 -11.70
C GLN A 276 12.57 -3.10 -12.69
N PHE A 277 12.05 -2.33 -13.65
CA PHE A 277 12.86 -1.56 -14.58
C PHE A 277 13.77 -0.56 -13.85
N ASN A 278 13.23 0.24 -12.92
CA ASN A 278 14.02 1.21 -12.16
C ASN A 278 15.11 0.55 -11.30
N LEU A 279 14.83 -0.63 -10.73
CA LEU A 279 15.83 -1.40 -9.99
C LEU A 279 16.94 -1.91 -10.91
N GLY A 280 16.58 -2.39 -12.11
CA GLY A 280 17.53 -2.78 -13.14
C GLY A 280 18.46 -1.62 -13.55
N CYS A 281 17.90 -0.44 -13.84
CA CYS A 281 18.68 0.74 -14.21
C CYS A 281 19.70 1.15 -13.12
N ARG A 282 19.31 1.10 -11.84
CA ARG A 282 20.22 1.41 -10.71
C ARG A 282 21.39 0.43 -10.59
N GLN A 283 21.14 -0.85 -10.87
CA GLN A 283 22.21 -1.86 -10.83
C GLN A 283 23.23 -1.65 -11.95
N VAL A 284 22.78 -1.19 -13.13
CA VAL A 284 23.68 -0.85 -14.25
C VAL A 284 24.48 0.40 -13.95
N SER A 285 23.84 1.47 -13.43
CA SER A 285 24.53 2.71 -13.09
C SER A 285 25.57 2.56 -11.98
N ASN A 286 25.33 1.67 -11.00
CA ASN A 286 26.29 1.41 -9.92
C ASN A 286 27.46 0.51 -10.33
N ARG A 287 27.43 -0.06 -11.53
CA ARG A 287 28.54 -0.83 -12.12
C ARG A 287 29.37 -0.02 -13.12
N SER A 288 28.96 1.24 -13.38
CA SER A 288 29.64 2.21 -14.26
C SER A 288 30.50 3.13 -13.42
#